data_AF-A0A6L2KGV4-F1
#
_entry.id   AF-A0A6L2KGV4-F1
#
_cell.length_a   1.000
_cell.length_b   1.000
_cell.length_c   1.000
_cell.angle_alpha   90.00
_cell.angle_beta   90.00
_cell.angle_gamma   90.00
#
_symmetry.space_group_name_H-M   'P 1'
#
loop_
_entity.id
_entity.type
_entity.pdbx_description
1 polymer ?
#
loop_
_entity_poly.entity_id
_entity_poly.type
_entity_poly.pdbx_seq_one_letter_code
_entity_poly.pdbx_strand_id
1 'polypeptide(L)'
;MVFLSWTQPTPKDQKDCINKSGSFNYDIKFRGATAKPFSKLKEDKELKKDGFLINHSRILVGSGSDAFEKGKTALQTWRHFGLSWAFVEPKTPIEKGVKFCVCVKEFVPWLRMPLEVVYVNDTRTPKTDVASFGFGGGTLKGHLLAGEERFSIEMDGNKQVWYEILSFSKPAHPLSVVGMLQPSCLLSHYNHQSEKMNGPLDNNLLLEHLIFQTFLPPGGCKVGNENLRWHDRIEEVFHDVIASDTDDIHGTLKQKISFRPT
;
A
#
# COMPACT_ATOMS: atom_id res chain seq x y z
N MET A 1 -6.14 -19.52 -11.86
CA MET A 1 -7.25 -19.66 -10.90
C MET A 1 -7.33 -18.37 -10.11
N VAL A 2 -8.50 -17.75 -9.97
CA VAL A 2 -8.72 -16.56 -9.15
C VAL A 2 -9.69 -16.93 -8.03
N PHE A 3 -9.54 -16.33 -6.86
CA PHE A 3 -10.32 -16.67 -5.68
C PHE A 3 -11.41 -15.64 -5.45
N LEU A 4 -12.66 -16.00 -5.78
CA LEU A 4 -13.83 -15.12 -5.66
C LEU A 4 -14.82 -15.65 -4.61
N SER A 5 -15.56 -14.77 -3.94
CA SER A 5 -16.72 -15.13 -3.11
C SER A 5 -17.81 -14.06 -3.13
N TRP A 6 -19.07 -14.48 -3.02
CA TRP A 6 -20.21 -13.55 -2.96
C TRP A 6 -20.35 -12.88 -1.59
N THR A 7 -19.89 -13.55 -0.53
CA THR A 7 -19.86 -13.05 0.84
C THR A 7 -18.45 -12.67 1.26
N GLN A 8 -18.34 -11.90 2.35
CA GLN A 8 -17.06 -11.55 2.94
C GLN A 8 -16.27 -12.82 3.27
N PRO A 9 -15.00 -12.94 2.83
CA PRO A 9 -14.18 -14.09 3.11
C PRO A 9 -14.02 -14.38 4.60
N THR A 10 -14.32 -15.62 4.98
CA THR A 10 -14.04 -16.11 6.34
C THR A 10 -12.56 -16.45 6.49
N PRO A 11 -12.03 -16.59 7.72
CA PRO A 11 -10.66 -17.09 7.93
C PRO A 11 -10.41 -18.46 7.29
N LYS A 12 -11.44 -19.31 7.21
CA LYS A 12 -11.37 -20.59 6.51
C LYS A 12 -11.14 -20.39 5.01
N ASP A 13 -11.89 -19.49 4.39
CA ASP A 13 -11.73 -19.19 2.95
C ASP A 13 -10.35 -18.60 2.62
N GLN A 14 -9.81 -17.77 3.51
CA GLN A 14 -8.46 -17.22 3.38
C GLN A 14 -7.40 -18.34 3.46
N LYS A 15 -7.55 -19.26 4.42
CA LYS A 15 -6.66 -20.43 4.55
C LYS A 15 -6.73 -21.34 3.32
N ASP A 16 -7.94 -21.57 2.80
CA ASP A 16 -8.14 -22.37 1.58
C ASP A 16 -7.52 -21.70 0.34
N CYS A 17 -7.61 -20.37 0.24
CA CYS A 17 -6.92 -19.57 -0.79
C CYS A 17 -5.40 -19.76 -0.72
N ILE A 18 -4.82 -19.61 0.48
CA ILE A 18 -3.39 -19.76 0.73
C ILE A 18 -2.90 -21.19 0.43
N ASN A 19 -3.66 -22.21 0.80
CA ASN A 19 -3.29 -23.60 0.53
C ASN A 19 -3.28 -23.91 -0.97
N LYS A 20 -4.18 -23.29 -1.75
CA LYS A 20 -4.30 -23.49 -3.19
C LYS A 20 -3.32 -22.63 -4.02
N SER A 21 -2.77 -21.56 -3.45
CA SER A 21 -1.91 -20.61 -4.18
C SER A 21 -0.51 -21.13 -4.46
N GLY A 22 -0.03 -22.14 -3.72
CA GLY A 22 1.25 -22.80 -4.00
C GLY A 22 2.46 -21.85 -3.86
N SER A 23 3.20 -21.65 -4.95
CA SER A 23 4.44 -20.86 -5.00
C SER A 23 4.22 -19.43 -5.51
N PHE A 24 5.26 -18.61 -5.45
CA PHE A 24 5.32 -17.30 -6.12
C PHE A 24 4.98 -17.39 -7.61
N ASN A 25 4.34 -16.35 -8.14
CA ASN A 25 3.97 -16.23 -9.56
C ASN A 25 4.90 -15.29 -10.36
N TYR A 26 6.05 -14.93 -9.79
CA TYR A 26 7.13 -14.18 -10.45
C TYR A 26 8.47 -14.91 -10.25
N ASP A 27 9.48 -14.53 -11.05
CA ASP A 27 10.78 -15.18 -11.08
C ASP A 27 11.51 -15.06 -9.73
N ILE A 28 12.13 -16.15 -9.29
CA ILE A 28 12.90 -16.23 -8.04
C ILE A 28 14.05 -15.21 -8.00
N LYS A 29 14.61 -14.82 -9.15
CA LYS A 29 15.69 -13.82 -9.21
C LYS A 29 15.28 -12.43 -8.72
N PHE A 30 13.99 -12.10 -8.77
CA PHE A 30 13.46 -10.81 -8.29
C PHE A 30 12.97 -10.85 -6.83
N ARG A 31 13.02 -12.01 -6.19
CA ARG A 31 12.54 -12.17 -4.82
C ARG A 31 13.40 -11.36 -3.84
N GLY A 32 12.76 -10.48 -3.09
CA GLY A 32 13.41 -9.54 -2.17
C GLY A 32 14.01 -8.33 -2.86
N ALA A 33 13.73 -8.08 -4.14
CA ALA A 33 14.28 -6.92 -4.84
C ALA A 33 13.83 -5.60 -4.21
N THR A 34 12.62 -5.55 -3.63
CA THR A 34 12.10 -4.35 -2.95
C THR A 34 12.81 -4.02 -1.64
N ALA A 35 13.66 -4.92 -1.11
CA ALA A 35 14.50 -4.64 0.05
C ALA A 35 15.60 -3.61 -0.27
N LYS A 36 15.90 -3.42 -1.56
CA LYS A 36 16.81 -2.37 -2.03
C LYS A 36 16.09 -1.02 -2.07
N PRO A 37 16.79 0.09 -1.85
CA PRO A 37 16.22 1.43 -2.02
C PRO A 37 15.65 1.66 -3.43
N PHE A 38 14.66 2.54 -3.56
CA PHE A 38 14.01 2.87 -4.84
C PHE A 38 15.00 3.22 -5.95
N SER A 39 16.06 3.98 -5.65
CA SER A 39 17.07 4.37 -6.64
C SER A 39 17.71 3.16 -7.33
N LYS A 40 18.00 2.09 -6.57
CA LYS A 40 18.56 0.85 -7.09
C LYS A 40 17.53 0.01 -7.83
N LEU A 41 16.29 -0.03 -7.34
CA LEU A 41 15.22 -0.77 -7.99
C LEU A 41 14.87 -0.16 -9.36
N LYS A 42 14.81 1.18 -9.45
CA LYS A 42 14.48 1.93 -10.67
C LYS A 42 15.52 1.74 -11.79
N GLU A 43 16.77 1.52 -11.43
CA GLU A 43 17.88 1.29 -12.36
C GLU A 43 17.96 -0.17 -12.84
N ASP A 44 17.19 -1.08 -12.24
CA ASP A 44 17.18 -2.50 -12.58
C ASP A 44 16.65 -2.71 -14.02
N LYS A 45 17.57 -3.06 -14.91
CA LYS A 45 17.27 -3.31 -16.33
C LYS A 45 16.54 -4.63 -16.53
N GLU A 46 16.71 -5.60 -15.65
CA GLU A 46 16.06 -6.91 -15.79
C GLU A 46 14.56 -6.81 -15.45
N LEU A 47 14.19 -6.05 -14.41
CA LEU A 47 12.79 -5.78 -14.10
C LEU A 47 12.05 -5.13 -15.29
N LYS A 48 12.67 -4.11 -15.89
CA LYS A 48 12.10 -3.44 -17.08
C LYS A 48 12.01 -4.38 -18.28
N LYS A 49 13.05 -5.17 -18.53
CA LYS A 49 13.09 -6.15 -19.62
C LYS A 49 12.00 -7.21 -19.47
N ASP A 50 11.72 -7.65 -18.25
CA ASP A 50 10.71 -8.67 -17.96
C ASP A 50 9.29 -8.08 -17.81
N GLY A 51 9.12 -6.79 -18.14
CA GLY A 51 7.83 -6.10 -18.25
C GLY A 51 7.25 -5.65 -16.91
N PHE A 52 8.06 -5.54 -15.86
CA PHE A 52 7.60 -5.04 -14.56
C PHE A 52 7.56 -3.51 -14.54
N LEU A 53 6.47 -2.99 -13.97
CA LEU A 53 6.31 -1.59 -13.62
C LEU A 53 6.78 -1.39 -12.19
N ILE A 54 7.41 -0.26 -11.91
CA ILE A 54 7.89 0.09 -10.57
C ILE A 54 7.05 1.26 -10.05
N ASN A 55 6.50 1.11 -8.86
CA ASN A 55 5.78 2.16 -8.15
C ASN A 55 6.51 2.55 -6.87
N HIS A 56 6.47 3.84 -6.53
CA HIS A 56 7.10 4.37 -5.33
C HIS A 56 6.32 5.57 -4.80
N SER A 57 5.95 5.49 -3.53
CA SER A 57 5.35 6.60 -2.79
C SER A 57 6.00 6.70 -1.42
N ARG A 58 6.27 7.93 -0.98
CA ARG A 58 6.88 8.20 0.32
C ARG A 58 6.26 9.47 0.89
N ILE A 59 5.80 9.38 2.13
CA ILE A 59 5.07 10.46 2.81
C ILE A 59 5.65 10.70 4.20
N LEU A 60 5.59 11.93 4.68
CA LEU A 60 5.99 12.29 6.04
C LEU A 60 4.78 12.06 6.96
N VAL A 61 4.92 11.18 7.95
CA VAL A 61 3.79 10.84 8.84
C VAL A 61 3.94 11.42 10.25
N GLY A 62 5.14 11.83 10.65
CA GLY A 62 5.35 12.42 11.97
C GLY A 62 6.81 12.65 12.28
N SER A 63 7.10 12.81 13.58
CA SER A 63 8.48 12.97 14.06
C SER A 63 8.70 12.33 15.43
N GLY A 64 9.93 11.86 15.67
CA GLY A 64 10.36 11.25 16.92
C GLY A 64 10.07 9.75 17.04
N SER A 65 10.67 9.15 18.06
CA SER A 65 10.58 7.71 18.32
C SER A 65 9.14 7.23 18.58
N ASP A 66 8.29 8.06 19.20
CA ASP A 66 6.89 7.71 19.46
C ASP A 66 6.11 7.51 18.15
N ALA A 67 6.21 8.46 17.22
CA ALA A 67 5.60 8.35 15.90
C ALA A 67 6.14 7.13 15.13
N PHE A 68 7.43 6.82 15.27
CA PHE A 68 8.02 5.62 14.67
C PHE A 68 7.43 4.32 15.24
N GLU A 69 7.35 4.18 16.56
CA GLU A 69 6.78 2.96 17.19
C GLU A 69 5.29 2.80 16.88
N LYS A 70 4.53 3.91 16.82
CA LYS A 70 3.13 3.91 16.37
C LYS A 70 3.01 3.46 14.91
N GLY A 71 3.82 4.02 14.01
CA GLY A 71 3.86 3.62 12.61
C GLY A 71 4.25 2.14 12.43
N LYS A 72 5.25 1.67 13.18
CA LYS A 72 5.67 0.25 13.20
C LYS A 72 4.52 -0.66 13.65
N THR A 73 3.83 -0.29 14.73
CA THR A 73 2.66 -1.03 15.23
C THR A 73 1.53 -1.05 14.20
N ALA A 74 1.31 0.06 13.49
CA ALA A 74 0.31 0.15 12.41
C ALA A 74 0.59 -0.84 11.28
N LEU A 75 1.86 -0.99 10.91
CA LEU A 75 2.28 -1.97 9.92
C LEU A 75 2.07 -3.40 10.44
N GLN A 76 2.55 -3.71 11.64
CA GLN A 76 2.44 -5.03 12.27
C GLN A 76 1.01 -5.51 12.48
N THR A 77 0.06 -4.59 12.65
CA THR A 77 -1.37 -4.88 12.87
C THR A 77 -2.22 -4.74 11.61
N TRP A 78 -1.58 -4.57 10.44
CA TRP A 78 -2.25 -4.43 9.14
C TRP A 78 -3.22 -3.25 9.04
N ARG A 79 -3.06 -2.21 9.87
CA ARG A 79 -3.93 -1.01 9.88
C ARG A 79 -3.96 -0.28 8.55
N HIS A 80 -2.86 -0.30 7.79
CA HIS A 80 -2.78 0.25 6.44
C HIS A 80 -3.67 -0.47 5.41
N PHE A 81 -4.10 -1.70 5.73
CA PHE A 81 -5.15 -2.42 5.01
C PHE A 81 -6.51 -2.38 5.72
N GLY A 82 -6.71 -1.59 6.78
CA GLY A 82 -7.96 -1.52 7.55
C GLY A 82 -9.05 -0.68 6.87
N LEU A 83 -9.24 -0.84 5.57
CA LEU A 83 -10.18 -0.05 4.77
C LEU A 83 -11.57 -0.70 4.77
N SER A 84 -12.63 0.08 4.53
CA SER A 84 -14.00 -0.47 4.45
C SER A 84 -14.20 -1.49 3.32
N TRP A 85 -13.28 -1.50 2.35
CA TRP A 85 -13.33 -2.30 1.13
C TRP A 85 -12.12 -3.23 0.95
N ALA A 86 -11.12 -3.20 1.84
CA ALA A 86 -9.99 -4.12 1.82
C ALA A 86 -9.59 -4.48 3.24
N PHE A 87 -9.13 -5.71 3.48
CA PHE A 87 -8.57 -6.09 4.78
C PHE A 87 -7.61 -7.28 4.67
N VAL A 88 -6.73 -7.37 5.65
CA VAL A 88 -5.94 -8.56 5.99
C VAL A 88 -6.34 -8.99 7.39
N GLU A 89 -6.33 -10.29 7.68
CA GLU A 89 -6.58 -10.80 9.03
C GLU A 89 -5.57 -10.17 10.02
N PRO A 90 -6.01 -9.34 10.99
CA PRO A 90 -5.11 -8.54 11.83
C PRO A 90 -4.14 -9.37 12.68
N LYS A 91 -4.47 -10.64 12.93
CA LYS A 91 -3.63 -11.57 13.71
C LYS A 91 -2.53 -12.24 12.88
N THR A 92 -2.42 -11.91 11.59
CA THR A 92 -1.41 -12.53 10.73
C THR A 92 -0.03 -12.00 11.08
N PRO A 93 0.92 -12.86 11.48
CA PRO A 93 2.25 -12.41 11.85
C PRO A 93 3.02 -11.90 10.63
N ILE A 94 3.81 -10.84 10.82
CA ILE A 94 4.73 -10.31 9.81
C ILE A 94 6.09 -10.97 10.00
N GLU A 95 6.23 -12.19 9.49
CA GLU A 95 7.45 -12.98 9.56
C GLU A 95 7.74 -13.61 8.20
N LYS A 96 9.03 -13.76 7.87
CA LYS A 96 9.45 -14.34 6.59
C LYS A 96 8.86 -15.74 6.39
N GLY A 97 8.25 -15.96 5.23
CA GLY A 97 7.59 -17.20 4.84
C GLY A 97 6.13 -17.31 5.28
N VAL A 98 5.62 -16.36 6.07
CA VAL A 98 4.19 -16.31 6.42
C VAL A 98 3.39 -15.94 5.19
N LYS A 99 2.43 -16.79 4.85
CA LYS A 99 1.46 -16.54 3.78
C LYS A 99 0.25 -15.83 4.35
N PHE A 100 -0.26 -14.87 3.61
CA PHE A 100 -1.42 -14.08 3.97
C PHE A 100 -2.29 -13.83 2.74
N CYS A 101 -3.50 -13.32 2.99
CA CYS A 101 -4.45 -13.03 1.93
C CYS A 101 -5.00 -11.62 2.14
N VAL A 102 -4.89 -10.79 1.12
CA VAL A 102 -5.61 -9.52 1.08
C VAL A 102 -7.00 -9.80 0.50
N CYS A 103 -8.04 -9.40 1.22
CA CYS A 103 -9.43 -9.55 0.79
C CYS A 103 -9.96 -8.18 0.37
N VAL A 104 -10.41 -8.05 -0.88
CA VAL A 104 -10.84 -6.78 -1.48
C VAL A 104 -12.28 -6.89 -1.97
N LYS A 105 -13.05 -5.83 -1.76
CA LYS A 105 -14.44 -5.63 -2.20
C LYS A 105 -14.59 -4.28 -2.87
N GLU A 106 -14.06 -4.18 -4.07
CA GLU A 106 -14.25 -3.00 -4.91
C GLU A 106 -15.59 -3.08 -5.68
N PHE A 107 -15.95 -4.28 -6.14
CA PHE A 107 -17.25 -4.63 -6.72
C PHE A 107 -17.62 -6.05 -6.28
N VAL A 108 -18.91 -6.41 -6.24
CA VAL A 108 -19.29 -7.80 -5.97
C VAL A 108 -18.93 -8.64 -7.21
N PRO A 109 -18.17 -9.74 -7.11
CA PRO A 109 -17.81 -10.51 -5.91
C PRO A 109 -16.50 -10.08 -5.20
N TRP A 110 -16.36 -10.46 -3.92
CA TRP A 110 -15.12 -10.33 -3.16
C TRP A 110 -13.97 -11.08 -3.84
N LEU A 111 -12.80 -10.44 -3.85
CA LEU A 111 -11.56 -10.97 -4.37
C LEU A 111 -10.61 -11.30 -3.22
N ARG A 112 -9.97 -12.46 -3.31
CA ARG A 112 -8.90 -12.87 -2.40
C ARG A 112 -7.59 -12.95 -3.16
N MET A 113 -6.60 -12.20 -2.70
CA MET A 113 -5.28 -12.10 -3.30
C MET A 113 -4.25 -12.71 -2.36
N PRO A 114 -3.64 -13.87 -2.72
CA PRO A 114 -2.67 -14.54 -1.87
C PRO A 114 -1.26 -13.97 -2.04
N LEU A 115 -0.59 -13.69 -0.92
CA LEU A 115 0.78 -13.22 -0.85
C LEU A 115 1.58 -14.00 0.20
N GLU A 116 2.90 -13.84 0.17
CA GLU A 116 3.83 -14.37 1.17
C GLU A 116 4.81 -13.27 1.58
N VAL A 117 5.09 -13.15 2.88
CA VAL A 117 6.12 -12.25 3.39
C VAL A 117 7.49 -12.79 2.99
N VAL A 118 8.18 -12.05 2.12
CA VAL A 118 9.46 -12.44 1.52
C VAL A 118 10.64 -12.15 2.43
N TYR A 119 10.58 -11.01 3.13
CA TYR A 119 11.58 -10.56 4.10
C TYR A 119 10.93 -9.59 5.08
N VAL A 120 11.60 -9.42 6.22
CA VAL A 120 11.29 -8.40 7.22
C VAL A 120 12.61 -7.73 7.59
N ASN A 121 12.63 -6.41 7.51
CA ASN A 121 13.76 -5.58 7.91
C ASN A 121 13.33 -4.81 9.16
N ASP A 122 14.08 -4.97 10.25
CA ASP A 122 13.90 -4.21 11.49
C ASP A 122 15.29 -3.79 11.96
N THR A 123 15.64 -2.53 11.73
CA THR A 123 16.94 -1.97 12.05
C THR A 123 16.76 -0.77 12.96
N ARG A 124 17.49 -0.76 14.07
CA ARG A 124 17.54 0.36 14.99
C ARG A 124 19.00 0.65 15.32
N THR A 125 19.40 1.89 15.13
CA THR A 125 20.78 2.33 15.36
C THR A 125 20.80 3.31 16.53
N PRO A 126 21.11 2.86 17.77
CA PRO A 126 21.03 3.71 18.96
C PRO A 126 21.96 4.94 18.91
N LYS A 127 23.01 4.90 18.09
CA LYS A 127 24.00 5.98 17.96
C LYS A 127 23.54 7.15 17.09
N THR A 128 22.60 6.92 16.19
CA THR A 128 22.22 7.90 15.16
C THR A 128 20.74 8.28 15.22
N ASP A 129 19.99 7.74 16.20
CA ASP A 129 18.53 7.84 16.28
C ASP A 129 17.81 7.44 14.97
N VAL A 130 18.47 6.65 14.10
CA VAL A 130 17.89 6.14 12.86
C VAL A 130 17.28 4.78 13.14
N ALA A 131 16.03 4.61 12.73
CA ALA A 131 15.30 3.35 12.83
C ALA A 131 14.51 3.09 11.56
N SER A 132 14.34 1.84 11.17
CA SER A 132 13.51 1.46 10.04
C SER A 132 12.89 0.10 10.28
N PHE A 133 11.61 -0.02 9.99
CA PHE A 133 10.90 -1.29 9.97
C PHE A 133 10.17 -1.42 8.65
N GLY A 134 10.19 -2.60 8.04
CA GLY A 134 9.41 -2.87 6.84
C GLY A 134 9.44 -4.32 6.42
N PHE A 135 8.52 -4.70 5.55
CA PHE A 135 8.43 -6.05 5.03
C PHE A 135 8.02 -6.03 3.56
N GLY A 136 8.48 -7.02 2.81
CA GLY A 136 8.07 -7.22 1.42
C GLY A 136 7.03 -8.35 1.32
N GLY A 137 5.88 -8.08 0.72
CA GLY A 137 4.89 -9.08 0.32
C GLY A 137 5.04 -9.46 -1.14
N GLY A 138 5.36 -10.71 -1.42
CA GLY A 138 5.46 -11.27 -2.77
C GLY A 138 4.18 -11.97 -3.17
N THR A 139 3.74 -11.78 -4.40
CA THR A 139 2.49 -12.38 -4.90
C THR A 139 2.61 -13.88 -5.19
N LEU A 140 1.58 -14.65 -4.82
CA LEU A 140 1.48 -16.10 -5.07
C LEU A 140 0.58 -16.40 -6.28
N LYS A 141 0.54 -17.66 -6.76
CA LYS A 141 -0.39 -18.01 -7.84
C LYS A 141 -1.84 -17.77 -7.43
N GLY A 142 -2.59 -17.18 -8.35
CA GLY A 142 -3.96 -16.74 -8.12
C GLY A 142 -4.09 -15.33 -7.57
N HIS A 143 -2.97 -14.65 -7.30
CA HIS A 143 -2.93 -13.19 -7.31
C HIS A 143 -3.18 -12.68 -8.72
N LEU A 144 -3.81 -11.51 -8.78
CA LEU A 144 -4.17 -10.81 -10.02
C LEU A 144 -2.96 -10.17 -10.73
N LEU A 145 -1.91 -9.92 -9.97
CA LEU A 145 -0.61 -9.37 -10.39
C LEU A 145 0.51 -10.35 -10.03
N ALA A 146 1.63 -10.22 -10.73
CA ALA A 146 2.90 -10.85 -10.38
C ALA A 146 3.89 -9.76 -9.98
N GLY A 147 4.46 -9.84 -8.79
CA GLY A 147 5.30 -8.78 -8.25
C GLY A 147 5.58 -8.89 -6.75
N GLU A 148 6.19 -7.85 -6.21
CA GLU A 148 6.49 -7.70 -4.80
C GLU A 148 6.26 -6.25 -4.36
N GLU A 149 5.74 -6.07 -3.16
CA GLU A 149 5.45 -4.76 -2.57
C GLU A 149 6.01 -4.67 -1.16
N ARG A 150 6.76 -3.60 -0.90
CA ARG A 150 7.29 -3.25 0.42
C ARG A 150 6.43 -2.19 1.06
N PHE A 151 6.10 -2.42 2.32
CA PHE A 151 5.61 -1.41 3.25
C PHE A 151 6.67 -1.15 4.31
N SER A 152 7.01 0.11 4.54
CA SER A 152 8.04 0.46 5.52
C SER A 152 7.79 1.79 6.20
N ILE A 153 8.26 1.89 7.44
CA ILE A 153 8.34 3.09 8.26
C ILE A 153 9.82 3.34 8.58
N GLU A 154 10.28 4.57 8.36
CA GLU A 154 11.68 4.96 8.56
C GLU A 154 11.76 6.27 9.35
N MET A 155 12.58 6.29 10.41
CA MET A 155 12.97 7.50 11.12
C MET A 155 14.37 7.91 10.67
N ASP A 156 14.48 9.11 10.09
CA ASP A 156 15.76 9.67 9.65
C ASP A 156 16.54 10.32 10.80
N GLY A 157 17.78 10.77 10.52
CA GLY A 157 18.62 11.43 11.53
C GLY A 157 18.10 12.79 12.02
N ASN A 158 17.13 13.38 11.32
CA ASN A 158 16.42 14.58 11.76
C ASN A 158 15.16 14.23 12.58
N LYS A 159 15.00 12.95 12.96
CA LYS A 159 13.84 12.41 13.67
C LYS A 159 12.54 12.55 12.89
N GLN A 160 12.58 12.73 11.56
CA GLN A 160 11.37 12.71 10.76
C GLN A 160 11.01 11.25 10.44
N VAL A 161 9.73 10.93 10.56
CA VAL A 161 9.20 9.59 10.35
C VAL A 161 8.46 9.55 9.02
N TRP A 162 8.94 8.69 8.12
CA TRP A 162 8.47 8.53 6.76
C TRP A 162 7.82 7.17 6.59
N TYR A 163 6.62 7.15 6.01
CA TYR A 163 6.03 5.92 5.50
C TYR A 163 6.34 5.81 4.01
N GLU A 164 6.77 4.63 3.58
CA GLU A 164 7.19 4.36 2.22
C GLU A 164 6.57 3.07 1.70
N ILE A 165 6.08 3.14 0.46
CA ILE A 165 5.59 2.02 -0.32
C ILE A 165 6.46 1.93 -1.56
N LEU A 166 7.06 0.77 -1.78
CA LEU A 166 7.89 0.50 -2.94
C LEU A 166 7.51 -0.84 -3.53
N SER A 167 7.14 -0.87 -4.80
CA SER A 167 6.68 -2.10 -5.40
C SER A 167 7.09 -2.25 -6.86
N PHE A 168 7.12 -3.49 -7.32
CA PHE A 168 7.20 -3.79 -8.74
C PHE A 168 6.15 -4.84 -9.10
N SER A 169 5.44 -4.68 -10.22
CA SER A 169 4.43 -5.65 -10.64
C SER A 169 4.16 -5.64 -12.13
N LYS A 170 3.53 -6.71 -12.59
CA LYS A 170 2.90 -6.82 -13.91
C LYS A 170 1.61 -7.63 -13.85
N PRO A 171 0.71 -7.45 -14.83
CA PRO A 171 -0.47 -8.29 -15.00
C PRO A 171 -0.18 -9.80 -14.97
N ALA A 172 -0.95 -10.56 -14.20
CA ALA A 172 -0.84 -12.03 -14.14
C ALA A 172 -2.13 -12.78 -14.49
N HIS A 173 -3.21 -12.05 -14.81
CA HIS A 173 -4.52 -12.61 -15.15
C HIS A 173 -5.20 -11.80 -16.28
N PRO A 174 -6.30 -12.25 -16.90
CA PRO A 174 -7.08 -11.39 -17.80
C PRO A 174 -7.99 -10.40 -17.08
N LEU A 175 -8.51 -10.74 -15.88
CA LEU A 175 -9.27 -9.79 -15.02
C LEU A 175 -8.40 -8.57 -14.69
N SER A 176 -7.14 -8.85 -14.35
CA SER A 176 -5.97 -8.37 -15.06
C SER A 176 -6.04 -7.01 -15.75
N VAL A 177 -6.63 -7.10 -16.92
CA VAL A 177 -6.61 -6.20 -18.05
C VAL A 177 -7.99 -5.60 -18.25
N VAL A 178 -9.04 -6.28 -17.78
CA VAL A 178 -10.41 -5.75 -17.84
C VAL A 178 -10.60 -4.62 -16.83
N GLY A 179 -10.03 -4.73 -15.62
CA GLY A 179 -9.94 -3.59 -14.70
C GLY A 179 -9.15 -2.42 -15.30
N MET A 180 -8.22 -2.70 -16.23
CA MET A 180 -7.46 -1.69 -16.97
C MET A 180 -8.26 -0.93 -18.03
N LEU A 181 -9.38 -1.48 -18.51
CA LEU A 181 -10.06 -0.98 -19.70
C LEU A 181 -11.29 -0.09 -19.40
N GLN A 182 -11.69 0.07 -18.14
CA GLN A 182 -12.83 0.94 -17.79
C GLN A 182 -12.51 1.99 -16.72
N PRO A 183 -11.77 3.06 -17.07
CA PRO A 183 -11.57 4.21 -16.18
C PRO A 183 -12.90 4.90 -15.80
N SER A 184 -13.87 4.96 -16.72
CA SER A 184 -15.08 5.79 -16.56
C SER A 184 -16.13 5.21 -15.62
N CYS A 185 -16.38 3.89 -15.63
CA CYS A 185 -17.38 3.27 -14.75
C CYS A 185 -16.91 3.15 -13.30
N LEU A 186 -15.62 2.83 -13.07
CA LEU A 186 -15.06 2.80 -11.72
C LEU A 186 -15.01 4.21 -11.13
N LEU A 187 -14.56 5.21 -11.90
CA LEU A 187 -14.52 6.60 -11.45
C LEU A 187 -15.91 7.16 -11.06
N SER A 188 -16.95 6.83 -11.83
CA SER A 188 -18.31 7.27 -11.53
C SER A 188 -18.89 6.62 -10.27
N HIS A 189 -18.47 5.38 -9.95
CA HIS A 189 -18.83 4.71 -8.69
C HIS A 189 -18.04 5.28 -7.50
N TYR A 190 -16.74 5.56 -7.69
CA TYR A 190 -15.90 6.22 -6.69
C TYR A 190 -16.42 7.62 -6.35
N ASN A 191 -16.87 8.39 -7.36
CA ASN A 191 -17.54 9.66 -7.16
C ASN A 191 -18.84 9.50 -6.35
N HIS A 192 -19.65 8.47 -6.63
CA HIS A 192 -20.88 8.20 -5.87
C HIS A 192 -20.63 7.78 -4.41
N GLN A 193 -19.55 7.04 -4.14
CA GLN A 193 -19.13 6.70 -2.77
C GLN A 193 -18.53 7.93 -2.05
N SER A 194 -17.82 8.79 -2.78
CA SER A 194 -17.24 10.05 -2.28
C SER A 194 -18.32 11.09 -1.94
N GLU A 195 -19.41 11.15 -2.70
CA GLU A 195 -20.56 12.03 -2.43
C GLU A 195 -21.23 11.71 -1.09
N LYS A 196 -21.20 10.44 -0.65
CA LYS A 196 -21.69 10.04 0.68
C LYS A 196 -20.70 10.35 1.82
N MET A 197 -19.47 10.77 1.51
CA MET A 197 -18.39 11.02 2.48
C MET A 197 -17.87 12.48 2.48
N ASN A 198 -18.69 13.47 2.09
CA ASN A 198 -18.39 14.91 2.12
C ASN A 198 -17.04 15.33 1.46
N GLY A 199 -17.08 15.56 0.14
CA GLY A 199 -16.12 16.44 -0.56
C GLY A 199 -15.75 15.95 -1.97
N PRO A 200 -15.52 16.84 -2.96
CA PRO A 200 -15.18 16.48 -4.36
C PRO A 200 -13.71 16.05 -4.50
N LEU A 201 -13.44 14.92 -5.15
CA LEU A 201 -12.14 14.22 -5.14
C LEU A 201 -11.45 14.34 -6.50
N ASP A 202 -10.21 14.82 -6.49
CA ASP A 202 -9.28 14.78 -7.63
C ASP A 202 -8.60 13.40 -7.68
N ASN A 203 -8.61 12.78 -8.86
CA ASN A 203 -8.83 11.33 -9.02
C ASN A 203 -7.60 10.52 -9.49
N ASN A 204 -6.40 11.10 -9.53
CA ASN A 204 -5.24 10.44 -10.15
C ASN A 204 -4.40 9.56 -9.21
N LEU A 205 -4.33 9.83 -7.90
CA LEU A 205 -3.49 9.05 -6.96
C LEU A 205 -4.25 7.94 -6.22
N LEU A 206 -5.58 8.01 -6.13
CA LEU A 206 -6.45 6.88 -5.75
C LEU A 206 -6.24 5.70 -6.67
N LEU A 207 -6.11 5.98 -7.96
CA LEU A 207 -5.82 4.99 -8.97
C LEU A 207 -4.45 4.34 -8.75
N GLU A 208 -3.38 5.04 -8.37
CA GLU A 208 -2.02 4.45 -8.34
C GLU A 208 -1.76 3.44 -7.21
N HIS A 209 -2.47 3.54 -6.08
CA HIS A 209 -2.39 2.53 -5.02
C HIS A 209 -3.39 1.39 -5.24
N LEU A 210 -4.57 1.72 -5.81
CA LEU A 210 -5.40 0.70 -6.44
C LEU A 210 -4.65 0.02 -7.58
N ILE A 211 -3.67 0.60 -8.28
CA ILE A 211 -2.96 -0.03 -9.40
C ILE A 211 -2.09 -1.24 -8.99
N PHE A 212 -1.70 -1.40 -7.72
CA PHE A 212 -1.11 -2.66 -7.22
C PHE A 212 -2.17 -3.72 -6.83
N GLN A 213 -3.45 -3.34 -6.75
CA GLN A 213 -4.58 -4.24 -6.48
C GLN A 213 -5.59 -4.35 -7.65
N THR A 214 -5.47 -3.46 -8.63
CA THR A 214 -6.43 -3.04 -9.65
C THR A 214 -5.65 -2.27 -10.73
N PHE A 215 -4.69 -2.95 -11.36
CA PHE A 215 -4.55 -2.92 -12.81
C PHE A 215 -4.46 -1.55 -13.53
N LEU A 216 -3.25 -1.09 -13.90
CA LEU A 216 -2.91 -0.33 -15.14
C LEU A 216 -1.40 0.06 -15.25
N PRO A 217 -0.84 0.26 -16.46
CA PRO A 217 0.45 0.95 -16.69
C PRO A 217 0.30 2.48 -16.75
N PRO A 218 1.36 3.25 -16.43
CA PRO A 218 1.34 4.70 -16.51
C PRO A 218 1.41 5.14 -17.99
N GLY A 219 0.32 5.73 -18.47
CA GLY A 219 0.17 6.23 -19.83
C GLY A 219 -0.50 7.60 -19.87
N GLY A 220 0.17 8.61 -19.33
CA GLY A 220 0.10 10.02 -19.75
C GLY A 220 -1.26 10.74 -19.74
N CYS A 221 -1.54 11.47 -18.66
CA CYS A 221 -2.26 12.75 -18.77
C CYS A 221 -1.61 13.76 -17.81
N LYS A 222 -0.85 14.72 -18.34
CA LYS A 222 -0.43 15.90 -17.58
C LYS A 222 -1.63 16.84 -17.49
N VAL A 223 -2.25 16.93 -16.33
CA VAL A 223 -3.18 18.00 -15.97
C VAL A 223 -2.73 18.56 -14.61
N GLY A 224 -2.91 19.87 -14.44
CA GLY A 224 -2.18 20.73 -13.51
C GLY A 224 -2.22 20.34 -12.04
N ASN A 225 -1.05 20.41 -11.42
CA ASN A 225 -0.73 20.85 -10.06
C ASN A 225 -1.69 20.58 -8.88
N GLU A 226 -2.22 19.37 -8.67
CA GLU A 226 -2.92 19.04 -7.41
C GLU A 226 -2.61 17.58 -6.95
N ASN A 227 -1.83 17.45 -5.87
CA ASN A 227 -1.25 16.19 -5.35
C ASN A 227 -1.96 15.66 -4.07
N LEU A 228 -3.11 16.23 -3.71
CA LEU A 228 -3.51 16.34 -2.30
C LEU A 228 -4.24 15.11 -1.72
N ARG A 229 -5.21 14.49 -2.40
CA ARG A 229 -6.23 13.71 -1.66
C ARG A 229 -5.92 12.24 -1.28
N TRP A 230 -4.82 11.64 -1.76
CA TRP A 230 -4.34 10.30 -1.30
C TRP A 230 -3.29 10.36 -0.21
N HIS A 231 -2.39 11.32 -0.36
CA HIS A 231 -1.52 11.77 0.72
C HIS A 231 -2.41 12.06 1.93
N ASP A 232 -3.48 12.83 1.77
CA ASP A 232 -4.43 13.13 2.85
C ASP A 232 -5.00 11.89 3.54
N ARG A 233 -5.26 10.74 2.88
CA ARG A 233 -5.85 9.55 3.53
C ARG A 233 -4.83 8.61 4.16
N ILE A 234 -3.68 8.38 3.54
CA ILE A 234 -2.60 7.64 4.23
C ILE A 234 -2.07 8.52 5.37
N GLU A 235 -1.91 9.81 5.11
CA GLU A 235 -1.65 10.80 6.15
C GLU A 235 -2.77 10.78 7.18
N GLU A 236 -4.06 10.68 6.86
CA GLU A 236 -5.16 10.55 7.85
C GLU A 236 -5.07 9.24 8.64
N VAL A 237 -4.86 8.09 8.01
CA VAL A 237 -4.70 6.80 8.70
C VAL A 237 -3.48 6.82 9.62
N PHE A 238 -2.36 7.36 9.16
CA PHE A 238 -1.15 7.48 9.97
C PHE A 238 -1.20 8.67 10.94
N HIS A 239 -1.91 9.75 10.64
CA HIS A 239 -2.18 10.88 11.53
C HIS A 239 -3.08 10.43 12.65
N ASP A 240 -4.19 9.75 12.36
CA ASP A 240 -5.09 9.19 13.37
C ASP A 240 -4.33 8.20 14.26
N VAL A 241 -3.49 7.33 13.66
CA VAL A 241 -2.67 6.39 14.43
C VAL A 241 -1.59 7.09 15.25
N ILE A 242 -1.03 8.22 14.78
CA ILE A 242 0.00 8.99 15.50
C ILE A 242 -0.62 9.90 16.56
N ALA A 243 -1.82 10.46 16.31
CA ALA A 243 -2.52 11.45 17.11
C ALA A 243 -3.43 10.84 18.20
N SER A 244 -3.80 9.55 18.11
CA SER A 244 -4.74 8.91 19.04
C SER A 244 -4.29 8.80 20.51
N ASP A 245 -3.17 9.40 20.91
CA ASP A 245 -2.71 9.48 22.31
C ASP A 245 -2.11 10.84 22.70
N THR A 246 -2.33 11.90 21.91
CA THR A 246 -1.96 13.27 22.32
C THR A 246 -3.20 14.11 22.57
N ASP A 247 -3.65 14.14 23.82
CA ASP A 247 -4.61 15.13 24.33
C ASP A 247 -4.05 16.58 24.32
N ASP A 248 -2.93 16.87 23.65
CA ASP A 248 -2.27 18.17 23.80
C ASP A 248 -1.46 18.69 22.59
N ILE A 249 -1.92 18.45 21.35
CA ILE A 249 -1.41 19.19 20.17
C ILE A 249 -2.54 19.70 19.26
N HIS A 250 -3.60 20.24 19.88
CA HIS A 250 -4.57 21.07 19.13
C HIS A 250 -4.08 22.53 18.92
N GLY A 251 -2.85 22.85 19.34
CA GLY A 251 -2.29 24.20 19.33
C GLY A 251 -1.32 24.55 18.20
N THR A 252 -0.65 23.58 17.56
CA THR A 252 0.52 23.90 16.72
C THR A 252 0.27 23.84 15.21
N LEU A 253 -0.86 23.28 14.77
CA LEU A 253 -1.24 23.22 13.34
C LEU A 253 -2.20 24.33 12.87
N LYS A 254 -2.75 25.14 13.79
CA LYS A 254 -3.63 26.28 13.42
C LYS A 254 -2.89 27.58 13.07
N GLN A 255 -1.56 27.63 13.14
CA GLN A 255 -0.83 28.89 12.98
C GLN A 255 -0.06 29.08 11.66
N LYS A 256 -0.22 28.21 10.66
CA LYS A 256 0.50 28.35 9.38
C LYS A 256 -0.35 28.35 8.10
N ILE A 257 -1.64 28.68 8.22
CA ILE A 257 -2.48 29.04 7.07
C ILE A 257 -3.12 30.41 7.35
N SER A 258 -2.31 31.46 7.18
CA SER A 258 -2.81 32.81 6.93
C SER A 258 -2.03 33.35 5.75
N PHE A 259 -2.60 33.24 4.56
CA PHE A 259 -2.25 34.11 3.45
C PHE A 259 -3.44 35.06 3.23
N ARG A 260 -3.22 36.34 3.56
CA ARG A 260 -4.07 37.44 3.12
C ARG A 260 -3.79 37.71 1.63
N PRO A 261 -4.81 38.10 0.86
CA PRO A 261 -4.65 38.48 -0.53
C PRO A 261 -4.15 39.93 -0.63
N THR A 262 -3.30 40.18 -1.62
CA THR A 262 -3.18 41.48 -2.31
C THR A 262 -3.24 41.21 -3.79
#